data_AF-A0A381I8K0-F1
#
_entry.id   AF-A0A381I8K0-F1
#
_cell.length_a   1.000
_cell.length_b   1.000
_cell.length_c   1.000
_cell.angle_alpha   90.00
_cell.angle_beta   90.00
_cell.angle_gamma   90.00
#
_symmetry.space_group_name_H-M   'P 1'
#
loop_
_entity.id
_entity.type
_entity.pdbx_description
1 polymer ?
#
loop_
_entity_poly.entity_id
_entity_poly.type
_entity_poly.pdbx_seq_one_letter_code
_entity_poly.pdbx_strand_id
1 'polypeptide(L)'
;MIEKLNNSNIEIPILLMLTLGLRLGEATGLRWTDVDLNIGSVSVSQTLIYANNKIEFKEPKTSKSRRTLSAPDELIEKLKIEKLRQNKLKLQGILKMKII
;
A
#
# COMPACT_ATOMS: atom_id res chain seq x y z
N MET A 1 2.38 -8.96 -19.11
CA MET A 1 3.46 -8.31 -18.33
C MET A 1 3.12 -8.28 -16.83
N ILE A 2 1.93 -7.81 -16.44
CA ILE A 2 1.45 -7.79 -15.04
C ILE A 2 1.33 -9.19 -14.43
N GLU A 3 0.89 -10.18 -15.20
CA GLU A 3 0.76 -11.58 -14.73
C GLU A 3 2.07 -12.17 -14.17
N LYS A 4 3.23 -11.70 -14.64
CA LYS A 4 4.53 -12.14 -14.13
C LYS A 4 4.80 -11.67 -12.70
N LEU A 5 4.04 -10.69 -12.21
CA LEU A 5 4.14 -10.17 -10.85
C LEU A 5 3.34 -11.00 -9.85
N ASN A 6 2.42 -11.85 -10.32
CA ASN A 6 1.52 -12.62 -9.46
C ASN A 6 2.29 -13.37 -8.36
N ASN A 7 1.84 -13.20 -7.12
CA ASN A 7 2.41 -13.82 -5.91
C ASN A 7 3.80 -13.31 -5.50
N SER A 8 4.28 -12.22 -6.11
CA SER A 8 5.51 -11.55 -5.69
C SER A 8 5.23 -10.43 -4.69
N ASN A 9 6.20 -10.15 -3.81
CA ASN A 9 6.08 -9.05 -2.84
C ASN A 9 6.04 -7.65 -3.48
N ILE A 10 6.35 -7.54 -4.78
CA ILE A 10 6.36 -6.27 -5.53
C ILE A 10 5.08 -6.04 -6.33
N GLU A 11 4.19 -7.04 -6.40
CA GLU A 11 2.94 -6.96 -7.18
C GLU A 11 2.08 -5.77 -6.76
N ILE A 12 1.72 -5.70 -5.48
CA ILE A 12 0.86 -4.65 -4.93
C ILE A 12 1.48 -3.26 -5.10
N PRO A 13 2.75 -3.00 -4.72
CA PRO A 13 3.39 -1.72 -4.99
C PRO A 13 3.34 -1.31 -6.46
N ILE A 14 3.62 -2.23 -7.40
CA ILE A 14 3.59 -1.91 -8.84
C ILE A 14 2.17 -1.61 -9.31
N LEU A 15 1.17 -2.40 -8.89
CA LEU A 15 -0.22 -2.15 -9.27
C LEU A 15 -0.70 -0.79 -8.76
N LEU A 16 -0.37 -0.42 -7.52
CA LEU A 16 -0.68 0.91 -6.97
C LEU A 16 -0.02 2.03 -7.80
N MET A 17 1.23 1.86 -8.21
CA MET A 17 1.93 2.84 -9.04
C MET A 17 1.29 2.96 -10.43
N LEU A 18 0.96 1.84 -11.07
CA LEU A 18 0.42 1.81 -12.43
C LEU A 18 -1.03 2.30 -12.51
N THR A 19 -1.88 1.93 -11.55
CA THR A 19 -3.32 2.20 -11.60
C THR A 19 -3.71 3.52 -10.94
N LEU A 20 -2.96 3.97 -9.92
CA LEU A 20 -3.28 5.18 -9.16
C LEU A 20 -2.22 6.28 -9.32
N GLY A 21 -1.15 6.04 -10.08
CA GLY A 21 -0.07 7.01 -10.26
C GLY A 21 0.67 7.32 -8.96
N LEU A 22 0.72 6.37 -8.01
CA LEU A 22 1.46 6.57 -6.76
C LEU A 22 2.97 6.61 -7.04
N ARG A 23 3.69 7.46 -6.29
CA ARG A 23 5.16 7.37 -6.25
C ARG A 23 5.59 6.14 -5.45
N LEU A 24 6.79 5.61 -5.69
CA LEU A 24 7.31 4.42 -5.00
C LEU A 24 7.18 4.52 -3.46
N GLY A 25 7.56 5.66 -2.87
CA GLY A 25 7.41 5.90 -1.43
C GLY A 25 5.96 5.96 -0.96
N GLU A 26 5.03 6.47 -1.78
CA GLU A 26 3.59 6.47 -1.46
C GLU A 26 3.04 5.03 -1.51
N ALA A 27 3.38 4.26 -2.54
CA ALA A 27 2.92 2.88 -2.71
C ALA A 27 3.47 1.94 -1.61
N THR A 28 4.75 2.10 -1.25
CA THR A 28 5.39 1.31 -0.18
C THR A 28 5.09 1.84 1.23
N GLY A 29 4.60 3.07 1.33
CA GLY A 29 4.19 3.70 2.59
C GLY A 29 2.70 3.52 2.91
N LEU A 30 1.91 2.88 2.05
CA LEU A 30 0.47 2.72 2.24
C LEU A 30 0.14 1.86 3.47
N ARG A 31 -0.84 2.27 4.28
CA ARG A 31 -1.36 1.47 5.40
C ARG A 31 -2.75 0.95 5.08
N TRP A 32 -3.13 -0.14 5.76
CA TRP A 32 -4.50 -0.66 5.68
C TRP A 32 -5.57 0.32 6.15
N THR A 33 -5.24 1.26 7.05
CA THR A 33 -6.15 2.32 7.48
C THR A 33 -6.43 3.36 6.40
N ASP A 34 -5.58 3.41 5.37
CA ASP A 34 -5.72 4.34 4.26
C ASP A 34 -6.47 3.71 3.07
N VAL A 35 -6.93 2.46 3.19
CA VAL A 35 -7.60 1.71 2.12
C VAL A 35 -9.02 1.31 2.55
N ASP A 36 -10.01 1.81 1.82
CA ASP A 36 -11.40 1.34 1.92
C ASP A 36 -11.66 0.29 0.84
N LEU A 37 -11.70 -0.98 1.23
CA LEU A 37 -11.96 -2.10 0.33
C LEU A 37 -13.44 -2.27 -0.04
N ASN A 38 -14.35 -1.62 0.69
CA ASN A 38 -15.78 -1.71 0.40
C ASN A 38 -16.18 -0.69 -0.66
N ILE A 39 -15.68 0.53 -0.51
CA ILE A 39 -15.95 1.66 -1.43
C ILE A 39 -14.96 1.67 -2.59
N GLY A 40 -13.82 1.00 -2.46
CA GLY A 40 -12.81 0.94 -3.50
C GLY A 40 -11.97 2.22 -3.57
N SER A 41 -11.49 2.71 -2.42
CA SER A 41 -10.72 3.96 -2.36
C SER A 41 -9.39 3.82 -1.61
N VAL A 42 -8.39 4.60 -2.05
CA VAL A 42 -7.06 4.66 -1.46
C VAL A 42 -6.70 6.11 -1.14
N SER A 43 -6.36 6.37 0.11
CA SER A 43 -5.93 7.68 0.58
C SER A 43 -4.40 7.76 0.67
N VAL A 44 -3.80 8.77 0.05
CA VAL A 44 -2.35 9.00 0.12
C VAL A 44 -2.06 9.93 1.29
N SER A 45 -1.71 9.35 2.44
CA SER A 45 -1.53 10.07 3.71
C SER A 45 -0.09 10.14 4.20
N GLN A 46 0.82 9.32 3.64
CA GLN A 46 2.24 9.31 3.98
C GLN A 46 3.10 8.75 2.84
N THR A 47 4.41 8.93 2.97
CA THR A 47 5.40 8.35 2.08
C THR A 47 6.52 7.69 2.89
N LEU A 48 6.95 6.50 2.47
CA LEU A 48 8.12 5.82 2.99
C LEU A 48 9.37 6.38 2.31
N ILE A 49 10.35 6.78 3.10
CA ILE A 49 11.66 7.20 2.61
C ILE A 49 12.76 6.40 3.29
N TYR A 50 13.91 6.32 2.62
CA TYR A 50 15.16 5.85 3.21
C TYR A 50 16.11 7.03 3.33
N ALA A 51 16.39 7.45 4.56
CA ALA A 51 17.26 8.58 4.86
C ALA A 51 18.08 8.27 6.11
N ASN A 52 19.31 8.79 6.21
CA ASN A 52 20.18 8.59 7.39
C ASN A 52 20.33 7.10 7.80
N ASN A 53 20.43 6.20 6.80
CA ASN A 53 20.47 4.74 6.98
C ASN A 53 19.27 4.14 7.73
N LYS A 54 18.10 4.78 7.67
CA LYS A 54 16.88 4.36 8.33
C LYS A 54 15.66 4.53 7.42
N ILE A 55 14.65 3.71 7.68
CA ILE A 55 13.32 3.86 7.06
C ILE A 55 12.54 4.86 7.91
N GLU A 56 12.06 5.93 7.29
CA GLU A 56 11.19 6.93 7.91
C GLU A 56 9.87 7.04 7.14
N PHE A 57 8.78 7.28 7.86
CA PHE A 57 7.50 7.68 7.27
C PHE A 57 7.35 9.20 7.42
N LYS A 58 7.04 9.87 6.32
CA LYS A 58 6.79 11.32 6.32
C LYS A 58 5.40 11.61 5.80
N GLU A 59 4.73 12.58 6.43
CA GLU A 59 3.55 13.17 5.85
C GLU A 59 3.89 13.88 4.53
N PRO A 60 2.94 13.93 3.58
CA PRO A 60 3.12 14.73 2.38
C PRO A 60 3.39 16.18 2.76
N LYS A 61 4.41 16.79 2.13
CA LYS A 61 4.90 18.14 2.47
C LYS A 61 3.83 19.24 2.42
N THR A 62 2.69 19.00 1.76
CA THR A 62 1.60 19.96 1.64
C THR A 62 0.24 19.26 1.72
N SER A 63 -0.78 19.98 2.19
CA SER A 63 -2.18 19.50 2.24
C SER A 63 -2.71 19.07 0.86
N LYS A 64 -2.28 19.73 -0.22
CA LYS A 64 -2.62 19.38 -1.61
C LYS A 64 -2.14 17.99 -2.02
N SER A 65 -1.12 17.44 -1.35
CA SER A 65 -0.60 16.12 -1.66
C SER A 65 -1.35 14.99 -0.95
N ARG A 66 -2.19 15.32 0.05
CA ARG A 66 -3.17 14.39 0.61
C ARG A 66 -4.37 14.32 -0.33
N ARG A 67 -4.64 13.13 -0.85
CA ARG A 67 -5.71 12.89 -1.82
C ARG A 67 -6.28 11.50 -1.61
N THR A 68 -7.56 11.36 -1.93
CA THR A 68 -8.22 10.05 -2.01
C THR A 68 -8.48 9.75 -3.48
N LEU A 69 -8.12 8.55 -3.90
CA LEU A 69 -8.22 8.08 -5.28
C LEU A 69 -9.20 6.91 -5.33
N SER A 70 -10.06 6.89 -6.36
CA SER A 70 -10.84 5.71 -6.68
C SER A 70 -9.91 4.64 -7.25
N ALA A 71 -10.00 3.42 -6.72
CA ALA A 71 -9.23 2.28 -7.20
C ALA A 71 -10.06 1.44 -8.17
N PRO A 72 -9.47 0.95 -9.27
CA PRO A 72 -10.12 -0.02 -10.13
C PRO A 72 -10.42 -1.33 -9.37
N ASP A 73 -11.50 -2.00 -9.76
CA ASP A 73 -11.94 -3.25 -9.12
C ASP A 73 -10.83 -4.32 -9.09
N GLU A 74 -10.04 -4.43 -10.15
CA GLU A 74 -8.92 -5.37 -10.23
C GLU A 74 -7.89 -5.14 -9.10
N LEU A 75 -7.56 -3.87 -8.82
CA LEU A 75 -6.66 -3.53 -7.71
C LEU A 75 -7.30 -3.88 -6.36
N ILE A 76 -8.60 -3.63 -6.20
CA ILE A 76 -9.32 -3.93 -4.96
C ILE A 76 -9.32 -5.43 -4.68
N GLU A 77 -9.56 -6.27 -5.69
CA GLU A 77 -9.50 -7.72 -5.53
C GLU A 77 -8.09 -8.20 -5.13
N LYS A 78 -7.04 -7.65 -5.74
CA LYS A 78 -5.65 -7.93 -5.35
C LYS A 78 -5.35 -7.49 -3.91
N LEU A 79 -5.85 -6.32 -3.50
CA LEU A 79 -5.68 -5.83 -2.13
C LEU A 79 -6.45 -6.68 -1.10
N LYS A 80 -7.64 -7.20 -1.44
CA LYS A 80 -8.37 -8.15 -0.57
C LYS A 80 -7.55 -9.42 -0.34
N ILE A 81 -6.99 -10.00 -1.39
CA ILE A 81 -6.14 -11.20 -1.32
C ILE A 81 -4.91 -10.91 -0.45
N GLU A 82 -4.23 -9.78 -0.66
CA GLU A 82 -3.06 -9.42 0.12
C GLU A 82 -3.40 -9.20 1.60
N LYS A 83 -4.54 -8.58 1.91
CA LYS A 83 -5.00 -8.39 3.30
C LYS A 83 -5.20 -9.72 4.00
N LEU A 84 -5.81 -10.69 3.33
CA LEU A 84 -5.99 -12.04 3.86
C LEU A 84 -4.65 -12.75 4.08
N ARG A 85 -3.72 -12.66 3.10
CA ARG A 85 -2.37 -13.22 3.22
C ARG A 85 -1.63 -12.65 4.42
N GLN A 86 -1.62 -11.32 4.58
CA GLN A 86 -0.97 -10.67 5.72
C GLN A 86 -1.62 -11.01 7.05
N ASN A 87 -2.96 -11.11 7.11
CA ASN A 87 -3.66 -11.55 8.33
C ASN A 87 -3.29 -12.98 8.72
N LYS A 88 -3.17 -13.90 7.77
CA LYS A 88 -2.68 -15.26 8.01
C LYS A 88 -1.25 -15.25 8.56
N LEU A 89 -0.36 -14.45 7.98
CA LEU A 89 1.02 -14.30 8.46
C LEU A 89 1.09 -13.71 9.88
N LYS A 90 0.18 -12.79 10.24
CA LYS A 90 0.06 -12.26 11.61
C LYS A 90 -0.37 -13.33 12.59
N LEU A 91 -1.39 -14.12 12.25
CA LEU A 91 -1.86 -15.24 13.07
C LEU A 91 -0.77 -16.30 13.29
N GLN A 92 0.10 -16.50 12.30
CA GLN A 92 1.26 -17.40 12.37
C GLN A 92 2.47 -16.79 13.11
N GLY A 93 2.40 -15.53 13.56
CA GLY A 93 3.50 -14.83 14.23
C GLY A 93 4.66 -14.42 13.32
N ILE A 94 4.55 -14.65 12.01
CA ILE A 94 5.59 -14.30 11.01
C ILE A 94 5.62 -12.78 10.80
N LEU A 95 4.45 -12.16 10.70
CA LEU A 95 4.32 -10.71 10.57
C LEU A 95 3.98 -10.10 11.94
N LYS A 96 4.87 -9.27 12.48
CA LYS A 96 4.62 -8.59 13.77
C LYS A 96 3.58 -7.49 13.60
N MET A 97 2.67 -7.38 14.56
CA MET A 97 1.81 -6.21 14.70
C MET A 97 2.68 -5.04 15.18
N LYS A 98 3.08 -4.13 14.27
CA LYS A 98 3.64 -2.86 14.70
C LYS A 98 2.48 -1.97 15.12
N ILE A 99 2.25 -1.86 16.43
CA ILE A 99 1.57 -0.70 17.01
C ILE A 99 2.61 0.42 16.90
N ILE A 100 2.38 1.34 15.97
CA ILE A 100 3.04 2.65 15.99
C ILE A 100 2.18 3.52 16.90
#